data_AF-A0A2V7I4B7-F1
#
_entry.id   AF-A0A2V7I4B7-F1
#
_cell.length_a   1.000
_cell.length_b   1.000
_cell.length_c   1.000
_cell.angle_alpha   90.00
_cell.angle_beta   90.00
_cell.angle_gamma   90.00
#
_symmetry.space_group_name_H-M   'P 1'
#
loop_
_entity.id
_entity.type
_entity.pdbx_description
1 polymer ?
#
loop_
_entity_poly.entity_id
_entity_poly.type
_entity_poly.pdbx_seq_one_letter_code
_entity_poly.pdbx_strand_id
1 'polypeptide(L)'
;ATFDGRDVFTLGRELPNAFDGVWEYTCFCAIDPARRAEYVRSLAGTLRGGGWLLACFFPLRALTPGPPFVVSPAEVRRLLAPAFTIERAFYPLRSARGRQGREWVVLACRTGA
;
A
#
# COMPACT_ATOMS: atom_id res chain seq x y z
N ALA A 1 -20.56 -11.05 -0.94
CA ALA A 1 -19.39 -10.36 -0.37
C ALA A 1 -19.88 -9.49 0.77
N THR A 2 -19.16 -9.46 1.89
CA THR A 2 -19.46 -8.57 3.02
C THR A 2 -18.55 -7.36 2.93
N PHE A 3 -19.10 -6.17 3.15
CA PHE A 3 -18.34 -4.92 3.19
C PHE A 3 -18.44 -4.34 4.59
N ASP A 4 -17.33 -3.84 5.11
CA ASP A 4 -17.24 -3.23 6.43
C ASP A 4 -16.81 -1.76 6.29
N GLY A 5 -17.53 -0.87 6.96
CA GLY A 5 -17.27 0.57 6.93
C GLY A 5 -16.40 0.95 8.12
N ARG A 6 -15.07 0.95 7.94
CA ARG A 6 -14.11 1.31 8.99
C ARG A 6 -13.06 2.29 8.51
N ASP A 7 -12.43 2.96 9.47
CA ASP A 7 -11.25 3.76 9.23
C ASP A 7 -10.01 2.87 9.07
N VAL A 8 -9.35 2.96 7.92
CA VAL A 8 -8.10 2.24 7.64
C VAL A 8 -7.00 2.52 8.66
N PHE A 9 -7.02 3.68 9.33
CA PHE A 9 -6.02 4.05 10.33
C PHE A 9 -6.20 3.34 11.68
N THR A 10 -7.39 2.78 11.96
CA THR A 10 -7.66 2.05 13.22
C THR A 10 -7.51 0.54 13.07
N LEU A 11 -7.56 0.01 11.84
CA LEU A 11 -7.57 -1.43 11.58
C LEU A 11 -6.43 -2.20 12.24
N GLY A 12 -5.21 -1.68 12.25
CA GLY A 12 -4.07 -2.35 12.88
C GLY A 12 -4.25 -2.61 14.39
N ARG A 13 -5.12 -1.86 15.06
CA ARG A 13 -5.47 -2.05 16.48
C ARG A 13 -6.72 -2.90 16.66
N GLU A 14 -7.71 -2.74 15.79
CA GLU A 14 -9.00 -3.43 15.90
C GLU A 14 -8.96 -4.87 15.38
N LEU A 15 -8.12 -5.13 14.38
CA LEU A 15 -8.00 -6.40 13.68
C LEU A 15 -6.52 -6.84 13.62
N PRO A 16 -5.83 -6.96 14.76
CA PRO A 16 -4.41 -7.30 14.76
C PRO A 16 -4.19 -8.70 14.21
N ASN A 17 -3.26 -8.84 13.25
CA ASN A 17 -2.90 -10.11 12.63
C ASN A 17 -4.08 -10.89 12.01
N ALA A 18 -5.17 -10.21 11.66
CA ALA A 18 -6.41 -10.83 11.20
C ALA A 18 -6.34 -11.35 9.74
N PHE A 19 -5.37 -10.90 8.95
CA PHE A 19 -5.30 -11.24 7.52
C PHE A 19 -4.00 -11.92 7.12
N ASP A 20 -4.11 -12.86 6.18
CA ASP A 20 -2.98 -13.43 5.45
C ASP A 20 -2.42 -12.47 4.40
N GLY A 21 -3.25 -11.57 3.89
CA GLY A 21 -2.93 -10.76 2.71
C GLY A 21 -3.74 -9.48 2.61
N VAL A 22 -3.12 -8.44 2.05
CA VAL A 22 -3.77 -7.16 1.71
C VAL A 22 -3.50 -6.84 0.24
N TRP A 23 -4.56 -6.49 -0.49
CA TRP A 23 -4.48 -5.85 -1.80
C TRP A 23 -4.64 -4.33 -1.64
N GLU A 24 -3.63 -3.57 -2.05
CA GLU A 24 -3.66 -2.12 -2.07
C GLU A 24 -3.71 -1.62 -3.52
N TYR A 25 -4.75 -0.86 -3.84
CA TYR A 25 -4.79 -0.14 -5.10
C TYR A 25 -5.56 1.17 -4.96
N THR A 26 -4.89 2.27 -5.25
CA THR A 26 -5.43 3.64 -5.20
C THR A 26 -5.89 4.14 -3.82
N CYS A 27 -5.59 3.42 -2.75
CA CYS A 27 -5.85 3.88 -1.38
C CYS A 27 -4.67 4.75 -0.91
N PHE A 28 -3.43 4.25 -1.07
CA PHE A 28 -2.22 4.96 -0.61
C PHE A 28 -2.08 6.36 -1.20
N CYS A 29 -2.47 6.55 -2.47
CA CYS A 29 -2.41 7.86 -3.12
C CYS A 29 -3.54 8.81 -2.74
N ALA A 30 -4.62 8.32 -2.12
CA ALA A 30 -5.66 9.15 -1.55
C ALA A 30 -5.29 9.64 -0.14
N ILE A 31 -4.37 8.95 0.54
CA ILE A 31 -3.86 9.34 1.86
C ILE A 31 -2.98 10.60 1.75
N ASP A 32 -3.25 11.57 2.62
CA ASP A 32 -2.39 12.74 2.83
C ASP A 32 -0.93 12.28 3.01
N PRO A 33 0.04 12.83 2.25
CA PRO A 33 1.45 12.46 2.37
C PRO A 33 1.99 12.43 3.81
N ALA A 34 1.53 13.33 4.69
CA ALA A 34 1.93 13.39 6.08
C ALA A 34 1.50 12.15 6.90
N ARG A 35 0.44 11.46 6.46
CA ARG A 35 -0.15 10.29 7.15
C ARG A 35 0.22 8.95 6.53
N ARG A 36 0.97 8.92 5.42
CA ARG A 36 1.34 7.66 4.74
C ARG A 36 2.11 6.68 5.64
N ALA A 37 2.95 7.19 6.54
CA ALA A 37 3.64 6.35 7.51
C ALA A 37 2.68 5.70 8.52
N GLU A 38 1.64 6.43 8.95
CA GLU A 38 0.58 5.92 9.83
C GLU A 38 -0.24 4.84 9.10
N TYR A 39 -0.61 5.09 7.85
CA TYR A 39 -1.32 4.15 7.01
C TYR A 39 -0.57 2.82 6.84
N VAL A 40 0.72 2.88 6.49
CA VAL A 40 1.56 1.67 6.34
C VAL A 40 1.67 0.90 7.65
N ARG A 41 1.79 1.59 8.80
CA ARG A 41 1.79 0.93 10.12
C ARG A 41 0.46 0.25 10.42
N SER A 42 -0.66 0.89 10.09
CA SER A 42 -1.97 0.27 10.27
C SER A 42 -2.12 -0.98 9.40
N LEU A 43 -1.81 -0.90 8.11
CA LEU A 43 -1.82 -2.05 7.20
C LEU A 43 -0.93 -3.19 7.70
N ALA A 44 0.31 -2.86 8.08
CA ALA A 44 1.23 -3.81 8.69
C ALA A 44 0.52 -4.50 9.86
N GLY A 45 0.02 -3.75 10.85
CA GLY A 45 -0.65 -4.26 12.05
C GLY A 45 -1.75 -5.29 11.80
N THR A 46 -2.46 -5.18 10.68
CA THR A 46 -3.55 -6.12 10.33
C THR A 46 -3.07 -7.47 9.78
N LEU A 47 -1.86 -7.55 9.22
CA LEU A 47 -1.33 -8.77 8.61
C LEU A 47 -0.67 -9.66 9.65
N ARG A 48 -0.84 -10.98 9.61
CA ARG A 48 -0.01 -11.86 10.45
C ARG A 48 1.47 -11.83 10.04
N GLY A 49 2.36 -12.32 10.90
CA GLY A 49 3.75 -12.57 10.53
C GLY A 49 3.84 -13.47 9.29
N GLY A 50 4.62 -13.06 8.28
CA GLY A 50 4.69 -13.74 6.99
C GLY A 50 3.50 -13.50 6.05
N GLY A 51 2.51 -12.67 6.44
CA GLY A 51 1.44 -12.23 5.56
C GLY A 51 1.94 -11.31 4.45
N TRP A 52 1.18 -11.17 3.36
CA TRP A 52 1.64 -10.43 2.18
C TRP A 52 0.89 -9.11 1.95
N LEU A 53 1.62 -8.11 1.47
CA LEU A 53 1.07 -6.91 0.87
C LEU A 53 1.33 -6.98 -0.64
N LEU A 54 0.26 -7.00 -1.43
CA LEU A 54 0.31 -6.81 -2.87
C LEU A 54 -0.26 -5.43 -3.19
N ALA A 55 0.59 -4.51 -3.60
CA ALA A 55 0.23 -3.11 -3.81
C ALA A 55 0.50 -2.67 -5.25
N CYS A 56 -0.43 -1.91 -5.84
CA CYS A 56 -0.25 -1.24 -7.11
C CYS A 56 -0.23 0.27 -6.89
N PHE A 57 0.98 0.81 -6.74
CA PHE A 57 1.19 2.23 -6.49
C PHE A 57 0.93 3.05 -7.75
N PHE A 58 0.04 4.01 -7.62
CA PHE A 58 -0.41 4.92 -8.66
C PHE A 58 -0.72 6.28 -8.04
N PRO A 59 -0.49 7.42 -8.71
CA PRO A 59 0.32 7.60 -9.90
C PRO A 59 1.79 7.85 -9.54
N LEU A 60 2.71 7.32 -10.33
CA LEU A 60 4.14 7.64 -10.22
C LEU A 60 4.49 9.06 -10.71
N ARG A 61 3.57 9.69 -11.44
CA ARG A 61 3.63 11.06 -11.91
C ARG A 61 2.21 11.61 -12.05
N ALA A 62 1.96 12.80 -11.53
CA ALA A 62 0.67 13.48 -11.63
C ALA A 62 0.85 14.91 -12.12
N LEU A 63 -0.21 15.46 -12.72
CA LEU A 63 -0.27 16.84 -13.19
C LEU A 63 -0.98 17.77 -12.18
N THR A 64 -1.55 17.19 -11.13
CA THR A 64 -2.34 17.88 -10.09
C THR A 64 -1.72 17.65 -8.72
N PRO A 65 -1.93 18.56 -7.75
CA PRO A 65 -1.39 18.42 -6.40
C PRO A 65 -1.97 17.23 -5.62
N GLY A 66 -3.15 16.71 -6.02
CA GLY A 66 -3.79 15.52 -5.47
C GLY A 66 -5.13 15.82 -4.76
N PRO A 67 -5.84 14.79 -4.26
CA PRO A 67 -5.63 13.38 -4.58
C PRO A 67 -6.06 13.04 -6.03
N PRO A 68 -5.45 12.04 -6.69
CA PRO A 68 -4.40 11.18 -6.16
C PRO A 68 -3.05 11.93 -6.07
N PHE A 69 -2.40 11.83 -4.92
CA PHE A 69 -1.07 12.38 -4.69
C PHE A 69 -0.02 11.53 -5.40
N VAL A 70 1.04 12.15 -5.92
CA VAL A 70 2.16 11.43 -6.53
C VAL A 70 2.77 10.45 -5.52
N VAL A 71 3.10 9.25 -6.00
CA VAL A 71 3.76 8.21 -5.22
C VAL A 71 5.19 8.06 -5.70
N SER A 72 6.15 8.19 -4.78
CA SER A 72 7.56 7.94 -5.05
C SER A 72 7.93 6.49 -4.68
N PRO A 73 8.52 5.70 -5.61
CA PRO A 73 9.03 4.37 -5.27
C PRO A 73 10.10 4.39 -4.17
N ALA A 74 10.83 5.49 -3.99
CA ALA A 74 11.81 5.63 -2.90
C ALA A 74 11.13 5.85 -1.54
N GLU A 75 10.08 6.68 -1.52
CA GLU A 75 9.25 6.89 -0.33
C GLU A 75 8.60 5.58 0.13
N VAL A 76 7.97 4.86 -0.80
CA VAL A 76 7.33 3.57 -0.49
C VAL A 76 8.33 2.58 0.09
N ARG A 77 9.52 2.42 -0.54
CA ARG A 77 10.58 1.54 -0.01
C ARG A 77 10.94 1.91 1.42
N ARG A 78 11.15 3.20 1.69
CA ARG A 78 11.48 3.70 3.03
C ARG A 78 10.36 3.44 4.05
N LEU A 79 9.10 3.62 3.66
CA LEU A 79 7.96 3.43 4.54
C LEU A 79 7.67 1.95 4.83
N LEU A 80 7.91 1.07 3.86
CA LEU A 80 7.71 -0.38 4.00
C LEU A 80 8.85 -1.05 4.80
N ALA A 81 10.09 -0.57 4.65
CA ALA A 81 11.28 -1.19 5.24
C ALA A 81 11.19 -1.56 6.74
N PRO A 82 10.52 -0.80 7.63
CA PRO A 82 10.43 -1.16 9.04
C PRO A 82 9.60 -2.40 9.35
N ALA A 83 8.69 -2.81 8.45
CA ALA A 83 7.73 -3.89 8.72
C ALA A 83 7.58 -4.90 7.57
N PHE A 84 8.29 -4.69 6.47
CA PHE A 84 8.16 -5.52 5.27
C PHE A 84 9.48 -5.74 4.56
N THR A 85 9.61 -6.93 3.98
CA THR A 85 10.63 -7.26 2.98
C THR A 85 9.97 -7.24 1.61
N ILE A 86 10.43 -6.38 0.70
CA ILE A 86 9.95 -6.37 -0.69
C ILE A 86 10.55 -7.57 -1.42
N GLU A 87 9.69 -8.49 -1.86
CA GLU A 87 10.10 -9.70 -2.60
C GLU A 87 10.16 -9.44 -4.11
N ARG A 88 9.18 -8.68 -4.62
CA ARG A 88 9.10 -8.34 -6.04
C ARG A 88 8.64 -6.91 -6.23
N ALA A 89 9.20 -6.24 -7.22
CA ALA A 89 8.82 -4.90 -7.62
C ALA A 89 8.94 -4.77 -9.13
N PHE A 90 7.86 -4.42 -9.82
CA PHE A 90 7.84 -4.37 -11.29
C PHE A 90 6.82 -3.36 -11.81
N TYR A 91 7.00 -2.92 -13.05
CA TYR A 91 6.01 -2.13 -13.77
C TYR A 91 5.04 -3.09 -14.47
N PRO A 92 3.71 -2.98 -14.28
CA PRO A 92 2.76 -3.91 -14.86
C PRO A 92 2.74 -3.79 -16.38
N LEU A 93 2.70 -4.92 -17.09
CA LEU A 93 2.57 -4.97 -18.56
C LEU A 93 1.16 -4.56 -19.02
N ARG A 94 0.17 -4.73 -18.15
CA ARG A 94 -1.24 -4.41 -18.42
C ARG A 94 -1.74 -3.44 -17.35
N SER A 95 -2.16 -2.27 -17.81
CA SER A 95 -2.80 -1.24 -17.01
C SER A 95 -4.01 -0.70 -17.76
N ALA A 96 -4.97 -0.13 -17.03
CA ALA A 96 -6.02 0.68 -17.64
C ALA A 96 -5.38 1.75 -18.55
N ARG A 97 -6.02 2.06 -19.69
CA ARG A 97 -5.48 3.00 -20.70
C ARG A 97 -4.97 4.31 -20.09
N GLY A 98 -5.71 4.87 -19.15
CA GLY A 98 -5.37 6.09 -18.43
C GLY A 98 -4.35 5.94 -17.29
N ARG A 99 -3.66 4.80 -17.15
CA ARG A 99 -2.69 4.52 -16.09
C ARG A 99 -1.40 3.86 -16.59
N GLN A 100 -1.34 3.47 -17.87
CA GLN A 100 -0.16 2.89 -18.50
C GLN A 100 1.10 3.72 -18.26
N GLY A 101 2.18 3.06 -17.85
CA GLY A 101 3.47 3.68 -17.52
C GLY A 101 3.44 4.61 -16.30
N ARG A 102 2.41 4.52 -15.45
CA ARG A 102 2.26 5.34 -14.22
C ARG A 102 1.99 4.49 -12.98
N GLU A 103 2.15 3.18 -13.07
CA GLU A 103 1.87 2.23 -12.01
C GLU A 103 3.11 1.42 -11.67
N TRP A 104 3.28 1.09 -10.40
CA TRP A 104 4.37 0.25 -9.92
C TRP A 104 3.80 -0.77 -8.94
N VAL A 105 3.99 -2.05 -9.25
CA VAL A 105 3.49 -3.15 -8.44
C VAL A 105 4.59 -3.62 -7.50
N VAL A 106 4.22 -3.83 -6.24
CA VAL A 106 5.09 -4.37 -5.18
C VAL A 106 4.39 -5.55 -4.55
N LEU A 107 5.11 -6.67 -4.42
CA LEU A 107 4.80 -7.74 -3.49
C LEU A 107 5.80 -7.65 -2.34
N ALA A 108 5.30 -7.54 -1.12
CA ALA A 108 6.11 -7.50 0.08
C ALA A 108 5.56 -8.47 1.13
N CYS A 109 6.46 -9.09 1.89
CA CYS A 109 6.13 -9.98 2.99
C CYS A 109 6.30 -9.21 4.32
N ARG A 110 5.30 -9.27 5.21
CA ARG A 110 5.37 -8.67 6.54
C ARG A 110 6.45 -9.39 7.33
N THR A 111 7.49 -8.66 7.69
CA THR A 111 8.52 -9.14 8.60
C THR A 111 7.87 -9.36 9.96
N GLY A 112 8.10 -10.52 10.57
CA GLY A 112 7.45 -10.90 11.82
C GLY A 112 7.64 -9.86 12.94
N ALA A 113 6.67 -9.84 13.85
CA ALA A 113 6.97 -9.76 15.28
C ALA A 113 7.00 -11.20 15.81
#